data_AF-A0A3M1PWT1-F1
#
_entry.id   AF-A0A3M1PWT1-F1
#
_cell.length_a   1.000
_cell.length_b   1.000
_cell.length_c   1.000
_cell.angle_alpha   90.00
_cell.angle_beta   90.00
_cell.angle_gamma   90.00
#
_symmetry.space_group_name_H-M   'P 1'
#
loop_
_entity.id
_entity.type
_entity.pdbx_description
1 polymer ?
#
loop_
_entity_poly.entity_id
_entity_poly.type
_entity_poly.pdbx_seq_one_letter_code
_entity_poly.pdbx_strand_id
1 'polypeptide(L)'
;MRSSGALDPVEQGMLVNRVSDLLSLPASEVYDWMIRAKRTARSEASALPSDTSELSAYDASVRGLPGGLVSAVEELFGLALTDAQIYESVGGTLAACSGYCDTWRRLDDVIRALREGNGEYQMRDVLARCEDAALCDLFDRAVRAVRDVVDGESVAKAARARVQEELELLRRAQLRERLRSAATKTDDADEAFAAVLAAARRHSGPLGAQERWRRLGRTRNEA
;
A
#
# COMPACT_ATOMS: atom_id res chain seq x y z
N MET A 1 18.09 15.04 25.24
CA MET A 1 17.68 16.11 24.30
C MET A 1 18.01 15.62 22.89
N ARG A 2 17.01 15.26 22.07
CA ARG A 2 17.22 14.76 20.71
C ARG A 2 17.20 15.94 19.75
N SER A 3 18.31 16.15 19.04
CA SER A 3 18.46 17.11 17.96
C SER A 3 17.46 16.80 16.84
N SER A 4 16.66 17.80 16.46
CA SER A 4 15.77 17.74 15.30
C SER A 4 16.59 17.42 14.05
N GLY A 5 16.24 16.35 13.34
CA GLY A 5 16.99 15.78 12.21
C GLY A 5 16.94 16.64 10.95
N ALA A 6 17.59 17.80 10.97
CA ALA A 6 17.92 18.54 9.77
C ALA A 6 19.17 17.92 9.15
N LEU A 7 19.07 17.47 7.90
CA LEU A 7 20.24 17.07 7.09
C LEU A 7 21.17 18.28 6.94
N ASP A 8 22.48 18.02 6.95
CA ASP A 8 23.49 19.03 6.69
C ASP A 8 23.34 19.59 5.26
N PRO A 9 23.45 20.92 5.02
CA PRO A 9 23.24 21.51 3.70
C PRO A 9 24.18 20.95 2.61
N VAL A 10 25.38 20.50 3.01
CA VAL A 10 26.35 19.91 2.08
C VAL A 10 25.90 18.52 1.65
N GLU A 11 25.41 17.70 2.60
CA GLU A 11 24.84 16.38 2.30
C GLU A 11 23.59 16.48 1.42
N GLN A 12 22.75 17.47 1.67
CA GLN A 12 21.57 17.73 0.85
C GLN A 12 21.95 18.12 -0.58
N GLY A 13 22.96 18.97 -0.77
CA GLY A 13 23.45 19.35 -2.10
C GLY A 13 24.01 18.17 -2.91
N MET A 14 24.76 17.27 -2.25
CA MET A 14 25.27 16.06 -2.90
C MET A 14 24.16 15.10 -3.35
N LEU A 15 23.13 14.93 -2.53
CA LEU A 15 21.96 14.11 -2.87
C LEU A 15 21.18 14.70 -4.04
N VAL A 16 20.96 16.02 -4.04
CA VAL A 16 20.24 16.70 -5.13
C VAL A 16 20.98 16.56 -6.45
N ASN A 17 22.30 16.75 -6.46
CA ASN A 17 23.10 16.57 -7.68
C ASN A 17 23.04 15.14 -8.21
N ARG A 18 23.12 14.14 -7.32
CA ARG A 18 23.04 12.73 -7.71
C ARG A 18 21.67 12.34 -8.27
N VAL A 19 20.59 12.93 -7.74
CA VAL A 19 19.23 12.73 -8.24
C VAL A 19 19.02 13.46 -9.56
N SER A 20 19.55 14.68 -9.70
CA SER A 20 19.57 15.45 -10.94
C SER A 20 20.28 14.69 -12.06
N ASP A 21 21.47 14.13 -11.80
CA ASP A 21 22.22 13.30 -12.74
C ASP A 21 21.46 12.01 -13.11
N LEU A 22 20.83 11.35 -12.13
CA LEU A 22 20.10 10.10 -12.37
C LEU A 22 18.85 10.31 -13.23
N LEU A 23 18.18 11.45 -13.07
CA LEU A 23 16.93 11.77 -13.75
C LEU A 23 17.12 12.64 -15.01
N SER A 24 18.35 13.08 -15.29
CA SER A 24 18.66 14.05 -16.34
C SER A 24 17.82 15.34 -16.23
N LEU A 25 17.53 15.79 -15.01
CA LEU A 25 16.74 16.99 -14.73
C LEU A 25 17.63 18.09 -14.12
N PRO A 26 17.36 19.39 -14.36
CA PRO A 26 18.06 20.46 -13.66
C PRO A 26 17.89 20.37 -12.14
N ALA A 27 18.95 20.65 -11.37
CA ALA A 27 18.91 20.61 -9.90
C ALA A 27 17.80 21.50 -9.30
N SER A 28 17.45 22.61 -9.96
CA SER A 28 16.34 23.49 -9.57
C SER A 28 14.99 22.78 -9.56
N GLU A 29 14.73 21.89 -10.52
CA GLU A 29 13.47 21.12 -10.56
C GLU A 29 13.41 20.06 -9.44
N VAL A 30 14.54 19.46 -9.10
CA VAL A 30 14.65 18.53 -7.97
C VAL A 30 14.38 19.24 -6.65
N TYR A 31 14.90 20.46 -6.46
CA TYR A 31 14.56 21.29 -5.30
C TYR A 31 13.07 21.62 -5.23
N ASP A 32 12.45 21.98 -6.36
CA ASP A 32 11.01 22.26 -6.40
C ASP A 32 10.18 21.03 -6.03
N TRP A 33 10.58 19.84 -6.49
CA TRP A 33 9.93 18.58 -6.10
C TRP A 33 10.10 18.28 -4.62
N MET A 34 11.29 18.47 -4.05
CA MET A 34 11.52 18.32 -2.62
C MET A 34 10.71 19.32 -1.80
N ILE A 35 10.58 20.57 -2.26
CA ILE A 35 9.78 21.60 -1.59
C ILE A 35 8.29 21.24 -1.65
N ARG A 36 7.79 20.74 -2.79
CA ARG A 36 6.40 20.26 -2.91
C ARG A 36 6.16 19.06 -2.00
N ALA A 37 7.01 18.05 -2.04
CA ALA A 37 6.91 16.88 -1.16
C ALA A 37 6.98 17.25 0.33
N LYS A 38 7.86 18.19 0.71
CA LYS A 38 7.96 18.71 2.07
C LYS A 38 6.72 19.52 2.47
N ARG A 39 6.12 20.27 1.54
CA ARG A 39 4.85 20.97 1.80
C ARG A 39 3.69 19.99 1.96
N THR A 40 3.62 18.91 1.17
CA THR A 40 2.63 17.84 1.33
C THR A 40 2.80 17.12 2.66
N ALA A 41 4.03 16.70 2.99
CA ALA A 41 4.33 16.07 4.28
C ALA A 41 4.07 17.02 5.47
N ARG A 42 4.27 18.34 5.28
CA ARG A 42 3.98 19.35 6.32
C ARG A 42 2.50 19.70 6.39
N SER A 43 1.73 19.66 5.30
CA SER A 43 0.27 19.81 5.38
C SER A 43 -0.35 18.57 6.03
N GLU A 44 0.20 17.38 5.80
CA GLU A 44 -0.17 16.16 6.51
C GLU A 44 0.24 16.22 8.00
N ALA A 45 1.43 16.74 8.32
CA ALA A 45 1.88 16.89 9.71
C ALA A 45 1.23 18.08 10.46
N SER A 46 0.77 19.11 9.75
CA SER A 46 0.13 20.31 10.33
C SER A 46 -1.40 20.22 10.34
N ALA A 47 -1.97 19.16 9.76
CA ALA A 47 -3.36 18.73 9.95
C ALA A 47 -3.54 17.83 11.19
N LEU A 48 -2.56 17.79 12.09
CA LEU A 48 -2.74 17.23 13.42
C LEU A 48 -3.33 18.31 14.34
N PRO A 49 -4.61 18.25 14.71
CA PRO A 49 -5.05 18.95 15.91
C PRO A 49 -4.20 18.42 17.08
N SER A 50 -3.64 19.35 17.85
CA SER A 50 -3.06 19.08 19.17
C SER A 50 -4.20 18.72 20.12
N ASP A 51 -4.72 17.53 19.96
CA ASP A 51 -5.59 16.89 20.92
C ASP A 51 -5.01 15.49 21.11
N THR A 52 -4.93 15.04 22.35
CA THR A 52 -4.83 13.60 22.64
C THR A 52 -6.16 12.97 22.25
N SER A 53 -6.51 13.06 20.97
CA SER A 53 -7.64 12.38 20.37
C SER A 53 -7.30 10.91 20.46
N GLU A 54 -8.03 10.22 21.33
CA GLU A 54 -8.01 8.77 21.38
C GLU A 54 -8.12 8.26 19.95
N LEU A 55 -7.05 7.62 19.46
CA LEU A 55 -7.02 7.05 18.12
C LEU A 55 -8.29 6.22 17.95
N SER A 56 -9.01 6.45 16.86
CA SER A 56 -10.25 5.75 16.57
C SER A 56 -10.01 4.23 16.66
N ALA A 57 -11.04 3.46 17.03
CA ALA A 57 -10.91 2.01 17.18
C ALA A 57 -10.43 1.36 15.87
N TYR A 58 -10.85 1.93 14.75
CA TYR A 58 -10.36 1.55 13.43
C TYR A 58 -8.89 1.95 13.19
N ASP A 59 -8.47 3.17 13.56
CA ASP A 59 -7.05 3.59 13.46
C ASP A 59 -6.10 2.68 14.24
N ALA A 60 -6.54 2.19 15.40
CA ALA A 60 -5.79 1.20 16.16
C ALA A 60 -5.67 -0.14 15.39
N SER A 61 -6.70 -0.55 14.65
CA SER A 61 -6.75 -1.81 13.92
C SER A 61 -5.89 -1.85 12.66
N VAL A 62 -5.62 -0.69 12.05
CA VAL A 62 -4.75 -0.57 10.85
C VAL A 62 -3.32 -0.13 11.18
N ARG A 63 -2.99 0.01 12.47
CA ARG A 63 -1.68 0.48 12.91
C ARG A 63 -0.57 -0.45 12.41
N GLY A 64 0.38 0.12 11.67
CA GLY A 64 1.53 -0.60 11.12
C GLY A 64 1.32 -1.09 9.68
N LEU A 65 0.14 -0.89 9.10
CA LEU A 65 -0.09 -1.11 7.67
C LEU A 65 0.36 0.13 6.85
N PRO A 66 0.77 -0.06 5.58
CA PRO A 66 1.10 1.06 4.70
C PRO A 66 -0.13 1.96 4.49
N GLY A 67 0.03 3.28 4.63
CA GLY A 67 -1.07 4.23 4.43
C GLY A 67 -1.70 4.14 3.03
N GLY A 68 -0.87 3.91 1.99
CA GLY A 68 -1.34 3.69 0.63
C GLY A 68 -2.26 2.47 0.49
N LEU A 69 -1.95 1.39 1.21
CA LEU A 69 -2.81 0.19 1.27
C LEU A 69 -4.13 0.50 1.95
N VAL A 70 -4.08 1.17 3.10
CA VAL A 70 -5.27 1.50 3.91
C VAL A 70 -6.24 2.35 3.08
N SER A 71 -5.74 3.44 2.48
CA SER A 71 -6.58 4.32 1.65
C SER A 71 -7.15 3.61 0.42
N ALA A 72 -6.36 2.77 -0.26
CA ALA A 72 -6.87 2.03 -1.43
C ALA A 72 -7.92 0.97 -1.04
N VAL A 73 -7.79 0.34 0.13
CA VAL A 73 -8.80 -0.62 0.63
C VAL A 73 -10.08 0.10 1.08
N GLU A 74 -9.97 1.23 1.77
CA GLU A 74 -11.13 2.07 2.12
C GLU A 74 -11.90 2.52 0.88
N GLU A 75 -11.19 2.92 -0.18
CA GLU A 75 -11.78 3.29 -1.46
C GLU A 75 -12.50 2.10 -2.13
N LEU A 76 -11.90 0.90 -2.13
CA LEU A 76 -12.55 -0.31 -2.65
C LEU A 76 -13.80 -0.69 -1.86
N PHE A 77 -13.76 -0.60 -0.53
CA PHE A 77 -14.95 -0.79 0.29
C PHE A 77 -16.00 0.27 -0.01
N GLY A 78 -15.61 1.54 -0.18
CA GLY A 78 -16.52 2.62 -0.51
C GLY A 78 -17.29 2.31 -1.79
N LEU A 79 -16.57 1.92 -2.85
CA LEU A 79 -17.18 1.57 -4.13
C LEU A 79 -18.11 0.36 -4.00
N ALA A 80 -17.69 -0.68 -3.27
CA ALA A 80 -18.51 -1.87 -3.03
C ALA A 80 -19.76 -1.57 -2.20
N LEU A 81 -19.72 -0.60 -1.28
CA LEU A 81 -20.86 -0.16 -0.48
C LEU A 81 -21.86 0.64 -1.31
N THR A 82 -21.37 1.44 -2.26
CA THR A 82 -22.21 2.27 -3.14
C THR A 82 -22.84 1.49 -4.30
N ASP A 83 -22.15 0.45 -4.80
CA ASP A 83 -22.61 -0.35 -5.92
C ASP A 83 -22.25 -1.84 -5.71
N ALA A 84 -23.29 -2.67 -5.55
CA ALA A 84 -23.16 -4.10 -5.35
C ALA A 84 -22.57 -4.84 -6.57
N GLN A 85 -22.69 -4.27 -7.77
CA GLN A 85 -22.07 -4.83 -8.98
C GLN A 85 -20.56 -4.66 -8.96
N ILE A 86 -20.06 -3.51 -8.45
CA ILE A 86 -18.61 -3.29 -8.33
C ILE A 86 -17.98 -4.34 -7.40
N TYR A 87 -18.69 -4.78 -6.35
CA TYR A 87 -18.20 -5.83 -5.45
C TYR A 87 -17.84 -7.13 -6.18
N GLU A 88 -18.50 -7.50 -7.29
CA GLU A 88 -18.09 -8.68 -8.07
C GLU A 88 -16.66 -8.56 -8.59
N SER A 89 -16.31 -7.36 -9.02
CA SER A 89 -15.00 -7.08 -9.62
C SER A 89 -13.90 -6.88 -8.58
N VAL A 90 -14.24 -6.47 -7.36
CA VAL A 90 -13.26 -6.14 -6.31
C VAL A 90 -13.22 -7.14 -5.15
N GLY A 91 -14.22 -8.02 -5.02
CA GLY A 91 -14.37 -8.95 -3.89
C GLY A 91 -13.15 -9.85 -3.71
N GLY A 92 -12.55 -10.36 -4.80
CA GLY A 92 -11.31 -11.12 -4.72
C GLY A 92 -10.11 -10.32 -4.17
N THR A 93 -10.06 -9.01 -4.44
CA THR A 93 -9.03 -8.11 -3.90
C THR A 93 -9.29 -7.81 -2.42
N LEU A 94 -10.54 -7.53 -2.04
CA LEU A 94 -10.92 -7.29 -0.64
C LEU A 94 -10.67 -8.53 0.23
N ALA A 95 -11.02 -9.72 -0.27
CA ALA A 95 -10.73 -10.99 0.38
C ALA A 95 -9.22 -11.19 0.59
N ALA A 96 -8.37 -10.79 -0.36
CA ALA A 96 -6.92 -10.85 -0.21
C ALA A 96 -6.39 -9.88 0.86
N CYS A 97 -7.02 -8.71 1.03
CA CYS A 97 -6.68 -7.73 2.05
C CYS A 97 -7.17 -8.11 3.44
N SER A 98 -8.27 -8.86 3.55
CA SER A 98 -8.89 -9.27 4.82
C SER A 98 -7.92 -9.97 5.78
N GLY A 99 -6.90 -10.67 5.26
CA GLY A 99 -5.87 -11.32 6.06
C GLY A 99 -4.93 -10.37 6.82
N TYR A 100 -4.97 -9.06 6.54
CA TYR A 100 -4.09 -8.05 7.17
C TYR A 100 -4.78 -7.22 8.26
N CYS A 101 -6.11 -7.19 8.31
CA CYS A 101 -6.87 -6.42 9.28
C CYS A 101 -8.23 -7.09 9.58
N ASP A 102 -8.49 -7.37 10.86
CA ASP A 102 -9.74 -7.99 11.28
C ASP A 102 -10.97 -7.12 10.99
N THR A 103 -10.86 -5.79 11.07
CA THR A 103 -11.97 -4.87 10.75
C THR A 103 -12.34 -4.97 9.27
N TRP A 104 -11.36 -5.05 8.37
CA TRP A 104 -11.59 -5.25 6.94
C TRP A 104 -12.27 -6.60 6.67
N ARG A 105 -11.76 -7.68 7.30
CA ARG A 105 -12.37 -9.01 7.18
C ARG A 105 -13.83 -9.02 7.60
N ARG A 106 -14.16 -8.39 8.72
CA ARG A 106 -15.54 -8.34 9.23
C ARG A 106 -16.47 -7.56 8.31
N LEU A 107 -16.02 -6.45 7.72
CA LEU A 107 -16.83 -5.72 6.76
C LEU A 107 -17.04 -6.53 5.47
N ASP A 108 -16.01 -7.21 4.96
CA ASP A 108 -16.12 -8.11 3.81
C ASP A 108 -17.09 -9.27 4.08
N ASP A 109 -17.02 -9.87 5.28
CA ASP A 109 -17.93 -10.92 5.73
C ASP A 109 -19.39 -10.44 5.77
N VAL A 110 -19.65 -9.21 6.24
CA VAL A 110 -20.99 -8.62 6.26
C VAL A 110 -21.54 -8.44 4.83
N ILE A 111 -20.75 -7.83 3.94
CA ILE A 111 -21.15 -7.59 2.54
C ILE A 111 -21.46 -8.91 1.84
N ARG A 112 -20.56 -9.90 1.99
CA ARG A 112 -20.73 -11.24 1.43
C ARG A 112 -21.98 -11.94 1.96
N ALA A 113 -22.21 -11.92 3.27
CA ALA A 113 -23.38 -12.56 3.87
C ALA A 113 -24.71 -11.95 3.40
N LEU A 114 -24.78 -10.62 3.27
CA LEU A 114 -25.97 -9.94 2.74
C LEU A 114 -26.22 -10.32 1.28
N ARG A 115 -25.16 -10.39 0.49
CA ARG A 115 -25.23 -10.77 -0.92
C ARG A 115 -25.65 -12.22 -1.13
N GLU A 116 -25.08 -13.15 -0.37
CA GLU A 116 -25.43 -14.58 -0.44
C GLU A 116 -26.88 -14.83 -0.01
N GLY A 117 -27.41 -14.05 0.93
CA GLY A 117 -28.79 -14.19 1.40
C GLY A 117 -29.84 -13.59 0.46
N ASN A 118 -29.57 -12.43 -0.12
CA ASN A 118 -30.58 -11.62 -0.81
C ASN A 118 -30.30 -11.39 -2.31
N GLY A 119 -29.14 -11.81 -2.82
CA GLY A 119 -28.66 -11.53 -4.18
C GLY A 119 -28.11 -10.11 -4.34
N GLU A 120 -28.78 -9.12 -3.75
CA GLU A 120 -28.39 -7.71 -3.70
C GLU A 120 -28.38 -7.18 -2.26
N TYR A 121 -27.65 -6.09 -2.02
CA TYR A 121 -27.65 -5.39 -0.74
C TYR A 121 -27.62 -3.88 -0.96
N GLN A 122 -28.15 -3.13 0.02
CA GLN A 122 -28.03 -1.68 0.06
C GLN A 122 -27.06 -1.25 1.16
N MET A 123 -26.47 -0.08 1.00
CA MET A 123 -25.57 0.52 2.00
C MET A 123 -26.17 0.56 3.41
N ARG A 124 -27.48 0.82 3.54
CA ARG A 124 -28.19 0.82 4.83
C ARG A 124 -28.22 -0.57 5.49
N ASP A 125 -28.25 -1.63 4.71
CA ASP A 125 -28.30 -3.01 5.22
C ASP A 125 -26.94 -3.40 5.80
N VAL A 126 -25.87 -2.93 5.16
CA VAL A 126 -24.49 -3.10 5.67
C VAL A 126 -24.30 -2.31 6.97
N LEU A 127 -24.71 -1.03 6.99
CA LEU A 127 -24.62 -0.20 8.20
C LEU A 127 -25.40 -0.81 9.38
N ALA A 128 -26.58 -1.38 9.13
CA ALA A 128 -27.38 -2.04 10.16
C ALA A 128 -26.71 -3.29 10.77
N ARG A 129 -25.66 -3.82 10.12
CA ARG A 129 -24.85 -4.96 10.59
C ARG A 129 -23.49 -4.52 11.14
N CYS A 130 -23.17 -3.23 11.17
CA CYS A 130 -21.97 -2.71 11.82
C CYS A 130 -22.18 -2.70 13.35
N GLU A 131 -21.63 -3.70 14.03
CA GLU A 131 -21.89 -3.95 15.46
C GLU A 131 -20.98 -3.17 16.43
N ASP A 132 -19.90 -2.56 15.93
CA ASP A 132 -18.97 -1.80 16.78
C ASP A 132 -18.40 -0.55 16.11
N ALA A 133 -17.73 0.26 16.93
CA ALA A 133 -17.15 1.53 16.54
C ALA A 133 -16.10 1.40 15.42
N ALA A 134 -15.29 0.34 15.39
CA ALA A 134 -14.26 0.18 14.36
C ALA A 134 -14.88 -0.09 12.99
N LEU A 135 -15.94 -0.90 12.93
CA LEU A 135 -16.69 -1.13 11.70
C LEU A 135 -17.42 0.12 11.23
N CYS A 136 -18.07 0.87 12.13
CA CYS A 136 -18.71 2.13 11.80
C CYS A 136 -17.71 3.17 11.28
N ASP A 137 -16.54 3.31 11.92
CA ASP A 137 -15.47 4.21 11.49
C ASP A 137 -14.96 3.85 10.08
N LEU A 138 -14.71 2.56 9.83
CA LEU A 138 -14.29 2.08 8.51
C LEU A 138 -15.37 2.38 7.46
N PHE A 139 -16.63 2.10 7.78
CA PHE A 139 -17.76 2.37 6.90
C PHE A 139 -17.83 3.85 6.51
N ASP A 140 -17.75 4.76 7.50
CA ASP A 140 -17.80 6.20 7.27
C ASP A 140 -16.62 6.70 6.42
N ARG A 141 -15.41 6.17 6.64
CA ARG A 141 -14.22 6.50 5.84
C ARG A 141 -14.36 5.99 4.42
N ALA A 142 -14.82 4.75 4.25
CA ALA A 142 -15.03 4.14 2.95
C ALA A 142 -16.04 4.94 2.11
N VAL A 143 -17.19 5.30 2.68
CA VAL A 143 -18.20 6.13 2.02
C VAL A 143 -17.65 7.51 1.68
N ARG A 144 -16.87 8.13 2.59
CA ARG A 144 -16.24 9.42 2.35
C ARG A 144 -15.22 9.38 1.21
N ALA A 145 -14.45 8.29 1.11
CA ALA A 145 -13.40 8.13 0.10
C ALA A 145 -13.94 8.16 -1.34
N VAL A 146 -15.22 7.82 -1.54
CA VAL A 146 -15.83 7.69 -2.86
C VAL A 146 -16.96 8.69 -3.14
N ARG A 147 -17.18 9.65 -2.23
CA ARG A 147 -18.33 10.57 -2.28
C ARG A 147 -18.49 11.30 -3.62
N ASP A 148 -17.37 11.69 -4.22
CA ASP A 148 -17.33 12.50 -5.45
C ASP A 148 -16.90 11.69 -6.68
N VAL A 149 -16.96 10.35 -6.59
CA VAL A 149 -16.60 9.46 -7.70
C VAL A 149 -17.73 9.37 -8.72
N VAL A 150 -17.42 9.75 -9.96
CA VAL A 150 -18.37 9.68 -11.09
C VAL A 150 -18.23 8.37 -11.88
N ASP A 151 -17.01 7.84 -11.97
CA ASP A 151 -16.69 6.61 -12.72
C ASP A 151 -16.16 5.54 -11.75
N GLY A 152 -17.08 4.79 -11.15
CA GLY A 152 -16.76 3.77 -10.15
C GLY A 152 -15.88 2.65 -10.68
N GLU A 153 -16.04 2.22 -11.93
CA GLU A 153 -15.26 1.12 -12.52
C GLU A 153 -13.80 1.50 -12.76
N SER A 154 -13.55 2.69 -13.31
CA SER A 154 -12.20 3.19 -13.54
C SER A 154 -11.46 3.39 -12.22
N VAL A 155 -12.14 3.95 -11.22
CA VAL A 155 -11.61 4.13 -9.87
C VAL A 155 -11.35 2.78 -9.19
N ALA A 156 -12.28 1.80 -9.30
CA ALA A 156 -12.08 0.44 -8.80
C ALA A 156 -10.86 -0.24 -9.41
N LYS A 157 -10.65 -0.07 -10.72
CA LYS A 157 -9.46 -0.59 -11.42
C LYS A 157 -8.17 0.05 -10.89
N ALA A 158 -8.15 1.37 -10.72
CA ALA A 158 -6.99 2.10 -10.20
C ALA A 158 -6.70 1.75 -8.72
N ALA A 159 -7.72 1.63 -7.88
CA ALA A 159 -7.60 1.23 -6.49
C ALA A 159 -7.10 -0.22 -6.36
N ARG A 160 -7.60 -1.16 -7.17
CA ARG A 160 -7.07 -2.55 -7.22
C ARG A 160 -5.59 -2.59 -7.59
N ALA A 161 -5.16 -1.80 -8.58
CA ALA A 161 -3.76 -1.73 -8.98
C ALA A 161 -2.87 -1.22 -7.83
N ARG A 162 -3.30 -0.17 -7.12
CA ARG A 162 -2.60 0.36 -5.93
C ARG A 162 -2.53 -0.69 -4.81
N VAL A 163 -3.64 -1.37 -4.50
CA VAL A 163 -3.64 -2.45 -3.51
C VAL A 163 -2.63 -3.54 -3.87
N GLN A 164 -2.60 -3.95 -5.14
CA GLN A 164 -1.66 -4.98 -5.58
C GLN A 164 -0.21 -4.54 -5.39
N GLU A 165 0.13 -3.32 -5.78
CA GLU A 165 1.48 -2.75 -5.60
C GLU A 165 1.88 -2.71 -4.13
N GLU A 166 1.00 -2.21 -3.26
CA GLU A 166 1.24 -2.11 -1.82
C GLU A 166 1.38 -3.48 -1.16
N LEU A 167 0.55 -4.47 -1.54
CA LEU A 167 0.69 -5.84 -1.05
C LEU A 167 2.01 -6.48 -1.50
N GLU A 168 2.48 -6.18 -2.72
CA GLU A 168 3.79 -6.63 -3.19
C GLU A 168 4.93 -6.00 -2.38
N LEU A 169 4.86 -4.69 -2.10
CA LEU A 169 5.83 -3.99 -1.26
C LEU A 169 5.86 -4.57 0.15
N LEU A 170 4.69 -4.80 0.76
CA LEU A 170 4.56 -5.37 2.09
C LEU A 170 5.13 -6.80 2.15
N ARG A 171 4.80 -7.65 1.16
CA ARG A 171 5.37 -9.01 1.05
C ARG A 171 6.88 -8.98 0.92
N ARG A 172 7.45 -8.08 0.10
CA ARG A 172 8.91 -7.93 -0.04
C ARG A 172 9.55 -7.48 1.26
N ALA A 173 8.93 -6.56 2.00
CA ALA A 173 9.41 -6.12 3.31
C ALA A 173 9.42 -7.28 4.33
N GLN A 174 8.33 -8.06 4.39
CA GLN A 174 8.21 -9.24 5.25
C GLN A 174 9.25 -10.31 4.91
N LEU A 175 9.47 -10.59 3.62
CA LEU A 175 10.49 -11.55 3.19
C LEU A 175 11.91 -11.10 3.57
N ARG A 176 12.22 -9.81 3.42
CA ARG A 176 13.51 -9.25 3.86
C ARG A 176 13.69 -9.38 5.37
N GLU A 177 12.64 -9.13 6.14
CA GLU A 177 12.71 -9.26 7.60
C GLU A 177 12.88 -10.71 8.04
N ARG A 178 12.16 -11.64 7.39
CA ARG A 178 12.35 -13.08 7.60
C ARG A 178 13.78 -13.52 7.30
N LEU A 179 14.37 -13.03 6.20
CA LEU A 179 15.77 -13.33 5.87
C LEU A 179 16.75 -12.78 6.91
N ARG A 180 16.57 -11.54 7.38
CA ARG A 180 17.41 -10.95 8.43
C ARG A 180 17.31 -11.76 9.72
N SER A 181 16.10 -12.17 10.07
CA SER A 181 15.85 -12.99 11.27
C SER A 181 16.45 -14.40 11.13
N ALA A 182 16.30 -15.04 9.97
CA ALA A 182 16.83 -16.38 9.70
C ALA A 182 18.37 -16.39 9.60
N ALA A 183 19.02 -15.30 9.20
CA ALA A 183 20.48 -15.20 9.23
C ALA A 183 21.07 -15.37 10.66
N THR A 184 20.25 -15.24 11.70
CA THR A 184 20.64 -15.49 13.09
C THR A 184 20.33 -16.91 13.59
N LYS A 185 19.60 -17.72 12.81
CA LYS A 185 19.17 -19.10 13.14
C LYS A 185 19.38 -20.01 11.93
N THR A 186 20.41 -20.86 11.98
CA THR A 186 20.91 -21.66 10.85
C THR A 186 19.88 -22.58 10.20
N ASP A 187 18.87 -23.05 10.93
CA ASP A 187 17.93 -24.06 10.42
C ASP A 187 16.79 -23.47 9.56
N ASP A 188 16.53 -22.15 9.62
CA ASP A 188 15.43 -21.47 8.90
C ASP A 188 15.90 -20.71 7.63
N ALA A 189 17.20 -20.66 7.38
CA ALA A 189 17.79 -19.82 6.34
C ALA A 189 17.44 -20.29 4.92
N ASP A 190 17.44 -21.60 4.69
CA ASP A 190 17.19 -22.19 3.37
C ASP A 190 15.73 -22.00 2.92
N GLU A 191 14.76 -22.15 3.83
CA GLU A 191 13.34 -21.92 3.52
C GLU A 191 13.06 -20.44 3.23
N ALA A 192 13.61 -19.54 4.04
CA ALA A 192 13.47 -18.10 3.83
C ALA A 192 14.10 -17.68 2.48
N PHE A 193 15.25 -18.24 2.12
CA PHE A 193 15.91 -17.99 0.84
C PHE A 193 15.10 -18.53 -0.35
N ALA A 194 14.53 -19.74 -0.23
CA ALA A 194 13.66 -20.32 -1.26
C ALA A 194 12.40 -19.47 -1.49
N ALA A 195 11.78 -18.95 -0.43
CA ALA A 195 10.62 -18.05 -0.52
C ALA A 195 10.95 -16.74 -1.26
N VAL A 196 12.14 -16.17 -1.00
CA VAL A 196 12.61 -14.96 -1.70
C VAL A 196 12.90 -15.23 -3.16
N LEU A 197 13.54 -16.35 -3.50
CA LEU A 197 13.76 -16.75 -4.89
C LEU A 197 12.45 -16.97 -5.65
N ALA A 198 11.45 -17.58 -5.02
CA ALA A 198 10.14 -17.77 -5.63
C ALA A 198 9.41 -16.44 -5.87
N ALA A 199 9.54 -15.46 -4.97
CA ALA A 199 9.01 -14.12 -5.19
C ALA A 199 9.76 -13.40 -6.33
N ALA A 200 11.09 -13.48 -6.36
CA ALA A 200 11.91 -12.86 -7.40
C ALA A 200 11.63 -13.42 -8.81
N ARG A 201 11.36 -14.73 -8.92
CA ARG A 201 10.99 -15.40 -10.18
C ARG A 201 9.62 -14.99 -10.71
N ARG A 202 8.67 -14.62 -9.84
CA ARG A 202 7.36 -14.12 -10.27
C ARG A 202 7.42 -12.72 -10.88
N HIS A 203 8.35 -11.89 -10.40
CA HIS A 203 8.57 -10.53 -10.93
C HIS A 203 9.59 -10.46 -12.05
N SER A 204 10.55 -11.39 -12.07
CA SER A 204 11.37 -11.62 -13.24
C SER A 204 10.51 -12.40 -14.23
N GLY A 205 9.73 -11.69 -15.05
CA GLY A 205 9.23 -12.29 -16.29
C GLY A 205 10.39 -12.99 -17.04
N PRO A 206 10.11 -13.87 -18.02
CA PRO A 206 11.11 -14.65 -18.74
C PRO A 206 12.02 -13.78 -19.64
N LEU A 207 12.51 -12.65 -19.16
CA LEU A 207 13.71 -11.99 -19.66
C LEU A 207 14.89 -12.86 -19.23
N GLY A 208 15.22 -13.72 -20.20
CA GLY A 208 16.06 -14.89 -20.06
C GLY A 208 17.35 -14.57 -19.32
N ALA A 209 17.74 -15.47 -18.43
CA ALA A 209 19.10 -15.55 -17.96
C ALA A 209 20.11 -15.40 -19.12
N GLN A 210 19.77 -15.86 -20.33
CA GLN A 210 20.54 -15.67 -21.57
C GLN A 210 20.84 -14.20 -21.96
N GLU A 211 19.94 -13.23 -21.74
CA GLU A 211 20.21 -11.82 -22.07
C GLU A 211 21.14 -11.14 -21.06
N ARG A 212 21.03 -11.53 -19.78
CA ARG A 212 21.95 -11.08 -18.71
C ARG A 212 23.37 -11.61 -18.94
N TRP A 213 23.52 -12.86 -19.37
CA TRP A 213 24.83 -13.42 -19.74
C TRP A 213 25.39 -12.80 -21.03
N ARG A 214 24.55 -12.48 -22.04
CA ARG A 214 25.00 -11.79 -23.26
C ARG A 214 25.51 -10.36 -23.01
N ARG A 215 24.93 -9.62 -22.07
CA ARG A 215 25.44 -8.28 -21.70
C ARG A 215 26.77 -8.35 -20.94
N LEU A 216 26.95 -9.33 -20.06
CA LEU A 216 28.21 -9.54 -19.33
C LEU A 216 29.33 -10.15 -20.21
N GLY A 217 28.97 -10.86 -21.28
CA GLY A 217 29.93 -11.39 -22.26
C GLY A 217 30.43 -10.37 -23.27
N ARG A 218 29.67 -9.29 -23.57
CA ARG A 218 30.11 -8.23 -24.50
C ARG A 218 31.15 -7.29 -23.92
N THR A 219 31.17 -7.08 -22.61
CA THR A 219 32.15 -6.21 -21.94
C THR A 219 33.54 -6.82 -21.80
N ARG A 220 33.76 -8.06 -22.27
CA ARG A 220 35.04 -8.79 -22.12
C ARG A 220 35.81 -9.00 -23.43
N ASN A 221 35.28 -8.53 -24.56
CA ASN A 221 35.93 -8.62 -25.89
C ASN A 221 36.35 -7.26 -26.46
N GLU A 222 36.33 -6.18 -25.66
CA GLU A 222 36.82 -4.85 -26.05
C GLU A 222 37.98 -4.36 -25.15
N ALA A 223 38.77 -5.28 -24.60
CA ALA A 223 40.02 -4.98 -23.91
C ALA A 223 41.17 -5.80 -24.51
#